data_AF-A0A9P7CLT0-F1
#
_entry.id   AF-A0A9P7CLT0-F1
#
_cell.length_a   1.000
_cell.length_b   1.000
_cell.length_c   1.000
_cell.angle_alpha   90.00
_cell.angle_beta   90.00
_cell.angle_gamma   90.00
#
_symmetry.space_group_name_H-M   'P 1'
#
loop_
_entity.id
_entity.type
_entity.pdbx_description
1 polymer ?
#
loop_
_entity_poly.entity_id
_entity_poly.type
_entity_poly.pdbx_seq_one_letter_code
_entity_poly.pdbx_strand_id
1 'polypeptide(L)'
;MTFRSKVVSRKHAEIFVDNELVYIRDTGSSSGTFLNNKRLSPPNECSPGFILRNNDIIQLGVDYQGGTEEIYRCVRMRIELNDNEKDYSSQQYNIKTYHSIQNLTKRKVNEDVHVEECCICLYAIAPFQALFVAPCSHTFHYKCLRPLLANHPGFVCPLCRHYSDLDANVSVEVEEVKTMLTSLKEAK
;
A
#
# COMPACT_ATOMS: atom_id res chain seq x y z
N MET A 1 7.20 5.94 -14.17
CA MET A 1 5.81 6.08 -13.69
C MET A 1 5.34 7.49 -13.98
N THR A 2 4.07 7.69 -14.35
CA THR A 2 3.52 9.03 -14.63
C THR A 2 2.41 9.33 -13.64
N PHE A 3 2.48 10.49 -12.99
CA PHE A 3 1.48 10.93 -12.02
C PHE A 3 0.67 12.10 -12.58
N ARG A 4 -0.66 12.03 -12.49
CA ARG A 4 -1.55 13.16 -12.78
C ARG A 4 -1.64 14.07 -11.55
N SER A 5 -0.55 14.77 -11.22
CA SER A 5 -0.48 15.68 -10.07
C SER A 5 0.21 16.98 -10.44
N LYS A 6 -0.37 18.12 -10.04
CA LYS A 6 0.21 19.45 -10.30
C LYS A 6 1.50 19.71 -9.50
N VAL A 7 1.71 19.00 -8.39
CA VAL A 7 2.92 19.14 -7.57
C VAL A 7 4.04 18.18 -7.99
N VAL A 8 3.83 17.40 -9.05
CA VAL A 8 4.82 16.45 -9.59
C VAL A 8 5.19 16.84 -11.03
N SER A 9 6.40 17.41 -11.19
CA SER A 9 7.03 17.69 -12.49
C SER A 9 7.03 16.50 -13.46
N ARG A 10 7.00 16.78 -14.78
CA ARG A 10 7.02 15.76 -15.84
C ARG A 10 8.24 14.83 -15.79
N LYS A 11 9.41 15.41 -15.47
CA LYS A 11 10.64 14.71 -15.11
C LYS A 11 10.96 15.12 -13.67
N HIS A 12 10.46 14.37 -12.70
CA HIS A 12 10.56 14.74 -11.28
C HIS A 12 11.76 14.10 -10.60
N ALA A 13 11.86 12.79 -10.73
CA ALA A 13 12.91 11.97 -10.16
C ALA A 13 13.15 10.78 -11.07
N GLU A 14 14.34 10.21 -10.95
CA GLU A 14 14.76 9.02 -11.67
C GLU A 14 15.21 7.98 -10.66
N ILE A 15 14.69 6.76 -10.80
CA ILE A 15 15.17 5.58 -10.10
C ILE A 15 15.99 4.79 -11.12
N PHE A 16 17.23 4.45 -10.76
CA PHE A 16 18.17 3.76 -11.63
C PHE A 16 18.97 2.73 -10.85
N VAL A 17 19.53 1.74 -11.54
CA VAL A 17 20.37 0.70 -10.95
C VAL A 17 21.81 0.93 -11.39
N ASP A 18 22.74 0.88 -10.44
CA ASP A 18 24.18 0.93 -10.71
C ASP A 18 24.91 0.01 -9.74
N ASN A 19 25.84 -0.81 -10.23
CA ASN A 19 26.58 -1.79 -9.42
C ASN A 19 25.68 -2.64 -8.48
N GLU A 20 24.58 -3.18 -9.01
CA GLU A 20 23.56 -3.98 -8.28
C GLU A 20 22.79 -3.22 -7.18
N LEU A 21 23.08 -1.94 -6.96
CA LEU A 21 22.39 -1.09 -6.01
C LEU A 21 21.34 -0.23 -6.73
N VAL A 22 20.19 -0.07 -6.09
CA VAL A 22 19.11 0.80 -6.59
C VAL A 22 19.31 2.20 -6.01
N TYR A 23 19.22 3.22 -6.86
CA TYR A 23 19.37 4.63 -6.49
C TYR A 23 18.15 5.45 -6.91
N ILE A 24 17.94 6.56 -6.24
CA ILE A 24 17.05 7.65 -6.64
C ILE A 24 17.82 8.97 -6.77
N ARG A 25 17.48 9.77 -7.78
CA ARG A 25 17.89 11.17 -7.88
C ARG A 25 16.72 12.06 -8.25
N ASP A 26 16.69 13.26 -7.69
CA ASP A 26 15.84 14.35 -8.16
C ASP A 26 16.41 14.93 -9.47
N THR A 27 15.56 15.17 -10.45
CA THR A 27 15.97 15.66 -11.79
C THR A 27 15.71 17.16 -11.98
N GLY A 28 15.79 17.95 -10.90
CA GLY A 28 15.51 19.39 -10.93
C GLY A 28 14.03 19.69 -10.76
N SER A 29 13.36 18.98 -9.87
CA SER A 29 11.94 19.16 -9.60
C SER A 29 11.65 20.49 -8.90
N SER A 30 10.51 21.09 -9.22
CA SER A 30 10.12 22.38 -8.65
C SER A 30 9.66 22.25 -7.20
N SER A 31 8.91 21.19 -6.89
CA SER A 31 8.35 20.95 -5.54
C SER A 31 9.22 20.04 -4.67
N GLY A 32 10.31 19.48 -5.21
CA GLY A 32 11.28 18.64 -4.49
C GLY A 32 10.91 17.16 -4.41
N THR A 33 11.93 16.32 -4.41
CA THR A 33 11.91 14.90 -4.03
C THR A 33 12.46 14.72 -2.63
N PHE A 34 11.84 13.84 -1.86
CA PHE A 34 12.24 13.53 -0.49
C PHE A 34 12.36 12.01 -0.31
N LEU A 35 13.40 11.59 0.40
CA LEU A 35 13.63 10.21 0.84
C LEU A 35 13.59 10.18 2.37
N ASN A 36 12.67 9.42 2.95
CA ASN A 36 12.47 9.32 4.40
C ASN A 36 12.35 10.71 5.06
N ASN A 37 11.49 11.56 4.48
CA ASN A 37 11.26 12.96 4.87
C ASN A 37 12.46 13.92 4.70
N LYS A 38 13.58 13.45 4.15
CA LYS A 38 14.75 14.29 3.85
C LYS A 38 14.75 14.70 2.37
N ARG A 39 14.80 16.01 2.10
CA ARG A 39 14.85 16.55 0.74
C ARG A 39 16.20 16.23 0.08
N LEU A 40 16.19 15.84 -1.20
CA LEU A 40 17.39 15.37 -1.90
C LEU A 40 18.30 16.49 -2.44
N SER A 41 17.72 17.60 -2.91
CA SER A 41 18.42 18.78 -3.47
C SER A 41 17.58 20.04 -3.31
N PRO A 42 18.15 21.26 -3.45
CA PRO A 42 17.40 22.54 -3.56
C PRO A 42 16.35 22.55 -4.70
N PRO A 43 15.38 23.50 -4.70
CA PRO A 43 14.35 23.55 -5.75
C PRO A 43 14.95 23.81 -7.13
N ASN A 44 14.48 23.08 -8.15
CA ASN A 44 14.95 23.16 -9.53
C ASN A 44 16.43 22.78 -9.73
N GLU A 45 17.03 22.05 -8.79
CA GLU A 45 18.40 21.52 -8.90
C GLU A 45 18.43 19.99 -8.90
N CYS A 46 19.28 19.40 -9.75
CA CYS A 46 19.49 17.96 -9.77
C CYS A 46 20.22 17.49 -8.51
N SER A 47 19.78 16.38 -7.93
CA SER A 47 20.49 15.76 -6.80
C SER A 47 21.53 14.73 -7.29
N PRO A 48 22.52 14.37 -6.45
CA PRO A 48 23.27 13.13 -6.66
C PRO A 48 22.34 11.91 -6.50
N GLY A 49 22.86 10.72 -6.84
CA GLY A 49 22.16 9.46 -6.58
C GLY A 49 22.20 9.10 -5.09
N PHE A 50 21.04 8.79 -4.53
CA PHE A 50 20.88 8.28 -3.16
C PHE A 50 20.47 6.82 -3.21
N ILE A 51 21.17 5.96 -2.47
CA ILE A 51 20.86 4.52 -2.39
C ILE A 51 19.47 4.36 -1.77
N LEU A 52 18.63 3.57 -2.43
CA LEU A 52 17.34 3.11 -1.91
C LEU A 52 17.52 1.79 -1.16
N ARG A 53 16.81 1.67 -0.05
CA ARG A 53 16.72 0.47 0.78
C ARG A 53 15.29 -0.02 0.84
N ASN A 54 15.13 -1.28 1.25
CA ASN A 54 13.82 -1.85 1.49
C ASN A 54 13.06 -1.04 2.56
N ASN A 55 11.78 -0.80 2.30
CA ASN A 55 10.85 0.03 3.09
C ASN A 55 11.12 1.54 3.09
N ASP A 56 12.04 2.05 2.26
CA ASP A 56 12.23 3.50 2.12
C ASP A 56 10.96 4.19 1.61
N ILE A 57 10.66 5.37 2.17
CA ILE A 57 9.53 6.19 1.73
C ILE A 57 10.04 7.30 0.82
N ILE A 58 9.57 7.30 -0.43
CA ILE A 58 9.78 8.39 -1.38
C ILE A 58 8.56 9.29 -1.38
N GLN A 59 8.78 10.60 -1.31
CA GLN A 59 7.76 11.61 -1.52
C GLN A 59 8.15 12.52 -2.69
N LEU A 60 7.21 12.70 -3.62
CA LEU A 60 7.32 13.60 -4.77
C LEU A 60 6.41 14.81 -4.54
N GLY A 61 7.03 15.98 -4.50
CA GLY A 61 6.38 17.24 -4.21
C GLY A 61 5.95 17.42 -2.75
N VAL A 62 5.29 18.54 -2.50
CA VAL A 62 4.69 18.92 -1.22
C VAL A 62 3.22 19.24 -1.44
N ASP A 63 2.40 19.11 -0.40
CA ASP A 63 0.99 19.51 -0.46
C ASP A 63 0.89 21.01 -0.76
N TYR A 64 0.07 21.38 -1.75
CA TYR A 64 -0.21 22.76 -2.13
C TYR A 64 -1.68 23.09 -1.88
N GLN A 65 -1.91 24.13 -1.07
CA GLN A 65 -3.22 24.71 -0.80
C GLN A 65 -3.23 26.15 -1.32
N GLY A 66 -3.62 26.33 -2.57
CA GLY A 66 -3.68 27.64 -3.20
C GLY A 66 -5.01 28.33 -2.92
N GLY A 67 -5.18 28.97 -1.76
CA GLY A 67 -6.33 29.83 -1.48
C GLY A 67 -7.69 29.19 -1.77
N THR A 68 -8.39 29.66 -2.81
CA THR A 68 -9.71 29.16 -3.27
C THR A 68 -9.67 27.92 -4.17
N GLU A 69 -8.49 27.43 -4.56
CA GLU A 69 -8.32 26.30 -5.48
C GLU A 69 -8.29 24.93 -4.79
N GLU A 70 -8.41 23.87 -5.60
CA GLU A 70 -8.32 22.48 -5.19
C GLU A 70 -6.98 22.16 -4.50
N ILE A 71 -7.04 21.36 -3.43
CA ILE A 71 -5.86 20.89 -2.69
C ILE A 71 -5.11 19.84 -3.53
N TYR A 72 -3.90 20.16 -3.99
CA TYR A 72 -3.03 19.20 -4.67
C TYR A 72 -2.08 18.54 -3.66
N ARG A 73 -2.21 17.22 -3.51
CA ARG A 73 -1.38 16.44 -2.57
C ARG A 73 -0.11 15.91 -3.22
N CYS A 74 0.94 15.81 -2.41
CA CYS A 74 2.16 15.10 -2.77
C CYS A 74 1.87 13.63 -3.07
N VAL A 75 2.78 12.99 -3.81
CA VAL A 75 2.73 11.54 -4.04
C VAL A 75 3.73 10.89 -3.09
N ARG A 76 3.26 10.00 -2.23
CA ARG A 76 4.11 9.20 -1.34
C ARG A 76 4.03 7.73 -1.73
N MET A 77 5.17 7.05 -1.72
CA MET A 77 5.26 5.62 -2.02
C MET A 77 6.33 4.96 -1.14
N ARG A 78 6.07 3.72 -0.75
CA ARG A 78 7.04 2.84 -0.09
C ARG A 78 7.73 1.98 -1.14
N ILE A 79 9.04 1.86 -1.06
CA ILE A 79 9.84 0.99 -1.91
C ILE A 79 10.02 -0.35 -1.22
N GLU A 80 9.57 -1.41 -1.89
CA GLU A 80 9.86 -2.79 -1.52
C GLU A 80 10.79 -3.37 -2.57
N LEU A 81 11.98 -3.80 -2.15
CA LEU A 81 12.96 -4.45 -3.00
C LEU A 81 12.77 -5.96 -2.84
N ASN A 82 12.33 -6.65 -3.89
CA ASN A 82 12.19 -8.11 -3.86
C ASN A 82 13.58 -8.76 -3.72
N ASP A 83 13.90 -9.30 -2.55
CA ASP A 83 14.89 -10.36 -2.43
C ASP A 83 14.21 -11.64 -2.90
N ASN A 84 14.69 -12.23 -4.00
CA ASN A 84 14.07 -13.35 -4.72
C ASN A 84 13.90 -14.66 -3.92
N GLU A 85 14.11 -14.69 -2.61
CA GLU A 85 14.17 -15.94 -1.84
C GLU A 85 12.98 -16.27 -0.93
N LYS A 86 11.98 -15.40 -0.66
CA LYS A 86 11.06 -15.69 0.48
C LYS A 86 9.54 -15.63 0.34
N ASP A 87 8.94 -15.32 -0.81
CA ASP A 87 7.47 -15.13 -0.87
C ASP A 87 6.65 -16.14 -1.72
N TYR A 88 7.10 -17.39 -1.78
CA TYR A 88 6.30 -18.52 -2.30
C TYR A 88 5.39 -19.19 -1.24
N SER A 89 5.04 -18.53 -0.14
CA SER A 89 4.03 -19.05 0.83
C SER A 89 2.62 -18.54 0.51
N SER A 90 2.25 -18.56 -0.76
CA SER A 90 0.92 -18.22 -1.28
C SER A 90 -0.06 -19.38 -1.11
N GLN A 91 -0.52 -19.62 0.14
CA GLN A 91 -1.71 -20.47 0.38
C GLN A 91 -2.42 -20.32 1.75
N GLN A 92 -2.01 -19.42 2.66
CA GLN A 92 -2.64 -19.29 4.00
C GLN A 92 -3.13 -17.87 4.36
N TYR A 93 -3.56 -17.08 3.39
CA TYR A 93 -3.93 -15.68 3.66
C TYR A 93 -5.31 -15.51 4.31
N ASN A 94 -6.28 -16.37 4.01
CA ASN A 94 -7.64 -16.26 4.57
C ASN A 94 -7.70 -16.38 6.11
N ILE A 95 -6.76 -17.09 6.73
CA ILE A 95 -6.74 -17.31 8.19
C ILE A 95 -6.09 -16.13 8.93
N LYS A 96 -5.06 -15.49 8.35
CA LYS A 96 -4.37 -14.35 8.98
C LYS A 96 -5.31 -13.18 9.23
N THR A 97 -6.17 -12.86 8.26
CA THR A 97 -7.17 -11.77 8.36
C THR A 97 -8.25 -12.05 9.39
N TYR A 98 -8.73 -13.31 9.47
CA TYR A 98 -9.65 -13.71 10.54
C TYR A 98 -9.05 -13.45 11.92
N HIS A 99 -7.77 -13.76 12.10
CA HIS A 99 -7.05 -13.47 13.33
C HIS A 99 -6.83 -11.97 13.57
N SER A 100 -6.46 -11.18 12.55
CA SER A 100 -6.34 -9.72 12.67
C SER A 100 -7.66 -9.06 13.09
N ILE A 101 -8.79 -9.46 12.49
CA ILE A 101 -10.13 -8.95 12.86
C ILE A 101 -10.54 -9.42 14.27
N GLN A 102 -10.26 -10.67 14.64
CA GLN A 102 -10.47 -11.14 16.01
C GLN A 102 -9.62 -10.39 17.03
N ASN A 103 -8.38 -10.04 16.69
CA ASN A 103 -7.48 -9.31 17.59
C ASN A 103 -7.89 -7.83 17.73
N LEU A 104 -8.44 -7.21 16.68
CA LEU A 104 -9.05 -5.88 16.76
C LEU A 104 -10.26 -5.81 17.73
N THR A 105 -10.92 -6.94 17.99
CA THR A 105 -12.08 -7.03 18.90
C THR A 105 -11.73 -7.56 20.30
N LYS A 106 -10.62 -8.29 20.46
CA LYS A 106 -10.15 -8.80 21.75
C LYS A 106 -9.16 -7.83 22.40
N ARG A 107 -9.64 -7.04 23.36
CA ARG A 107 -8.79 -6.23 24.24
C ARG A 107 -7.95 -7.12 25.16
N LYS A 108 -6.72 -7.46 24.75
CA LYS A 108 -5.67 -7.90 25.68
C LYS A 108 -4.56 -6.86 25.69
N VAL A 109 -4.38 -6.23 26.84
CA VAL A 109 -3.29 -5.30 27.14
C VAL A 109 -2.13 -6.16 27.65
N ASN A 110 -1.14 -6.49 26.82
CA ASN A 110 0.25 -6.89 27.21
C ASN A 110 1.06 -7.64 26.12
N GLU A 111 0.95 -7.29 24.84
CA GLU A 111 1.91 -7.75 23.82
C GLU A 111 2.26 -6.57 22.90
N ASP A 112 3.46 -6.58 22.31
CA ASP A 112 3.86 -5.63 21.26
C ASP A 112 2.81 -5.66 20.14
N VAL A 113 1.94 -4.65 20.11
CA VAL A 113 0.82 -4.60 19.19
C VAL A 113 1.36 -4.30 17.80
N HIS A 114 1.39 -5.30 16.92
CA HIS A 114 1.64 -5.05 15.50
C HIS A 114 0.48 -4.24 14.92
N VAL A 115 0.77 -3.02 14.46
CA VAL A 115 -0.21 -2.11 13.87
C VAL A 115 -0.15 -2.25 12.36
N GLU A 116 -1.23 -2.75 11.75
CA GLU A 116 -1.36 -2.80 10.30
C GLU A 116 -1.48 -1.37 9.71
N GLU A 117 -0.91 -1.15 8.53
CA GLU A 117 -1.00 0.11 7.79
C GLU A 117 -1.76 -0.07 6.47
N CYS A 118 -2.53 0.95 6.09
CA CYS A 118 -3.12 0.95 4.75
C CYS A 118 -2.05 1.34 3.72
N CYS A 119 -1.74 0.45 2.77
CA CYS A 119 -0.69 0.69 1.77
C CYS A 119 -0.95 1.87 0.82
N ILE A 120 -2.18 2.37 0.79
CA ILE A 120 -2.58 3.46 -0.11
C ILE A 120 -2.21 4.80 0.50
N CYS A 121 -2.48 5.00 1.80
CA CYS A 121 -2.20 6.24 2.50
C CYS A 121 -0.96 6.19 3.41
N LEU A 122 -0.44 4.97 3.65
CA LEU A 122 0.68 4.69 4.55
C LEU A 122 0.43 5.12 6.00
N TYR A 123 -0.85 5.12 6.43
CA TYR A 123 -1.23 5.38 7.81
C TYR A 123 -1.74 4.12 8.49
N ALA A 124 -1.50 4.07 9.80
CA ALA A 124 -2.02 3.04 10.69
C ALA A 124 -3.54 2.86 10.54
N ILE A 125 -3.97 1.61 10.52
CA ILE A 125 -5.37 1.21 10.60
C ILE A 125 -5.75 1.18 12.08
N ALA A 126 -6.76 1.98 12.44
CA ALA A 126 -7.24 2.10 13.81
C ALA A 126 -8.65 1.47 13.95
N PRO A 127 -9.04 1.06 15.17
CA PRO A 127 -10.40 0.60 15.44
C PRO A 127 -11.47 1.62 15.03
N PHE A 128 -12.67 1.14 14.70
CA PHE A 128 -13.84 1.95 14.31
C PHE A 128 -13.70 2.74 13.00
N GLN A 129 -12.69 2.44 12.17
CA GLN A 129 -12.60 2.97 10.82
C GLN A 129 -13.37 2.09 9.83
N ALA A 130 -13.92 2.71 8.77
CA ALA A 130 -14.50 1.96 7.66
C ALA A 130 -13.37 1.33 6.84
N LEU A 131 -13.32 0.00 6.83
CA LEU A 131 -12.30 -0.79 6.14
C LEU A 131 -12.92 -1.60 5.00
N PHE A 132 -12.13 -1.85 3.98
CA PHE A 132 -12.38 -2.88 2.99
C PHE A 132 -11.33 -3.97 3.17
N VAL A 133 -11.80 -5.21 3.29
CA VAL A 133 -10.97 -6.41 3.35
C VAL A 133 -11.12 -7.11 2.01
N ALA A 134 -10.04 -7.15 1.23
CA ALA A 134 -10.03 -7.78 -0.08
C ALA A 134 -10.18 -9.31 0.00
N PRO A 135 -10.63 -10.00 -1.07
CA PRO A 135 -10.63 -11.47 -1.14
C PRO A 135 -9.24 -12.10 -0.95
N CYS A 136 -8.19 -11.36 -1.34
CA CYS A 136 -6.80 -11.73 -1.06
C CYS A 136 -6.35 -11.42 0.38
N SER A 137 -7.26 -11.06 1.28
CA SER A 137 -7.02 -10.83 2.71
C SER A 137 -6.23 -9.57 3.08
N HIS A 138 -5.96 -8.68 2.12
CA HIS A 138 -5.36 -7.38 2.41
C HIS A 138 -6.42 -6.34 2.82
N THR A 139 -6.07 -5.49 3.79
CA THR A 139 -6.98 -4.50 4.39
C THR A 139 -6.62 -3.08 3.96
N PHE A 140 -7.64 -2.29 3.61
CA PHE A 140 -7.48 -0.88 3.21
C PHE A 140 -8.55 -0.01 3.89
N HIS A 141 -8.26 1.27 4.12
CA HIS A 141 -9.33 2.22 4.44
C HIS A 141 -10.30 2.31 3.26
N TYR A 142 -11.60 2.18 3.50
CA TYR A 142 -12.61 2.26 2.44
C TYR A 142 -12.49 3.58 1.66
N LYS A 143 -12.26 4.69 2.36
CA LYS A 143 -12.02 6.02 1.77
C LYS A 143 -10.84 6.02 0.78
N CYS A 144 -9.74 5.34 1.13
CA CYS A 144 -8.53 5.28 0.30
C CYS A 144 -8.72 4.36 -0.90
N LEU A 145 -9.45 3.26 -0.72
CA LEU A 145 -9.74 2.29 -1.77
C LEU A 145 -10.77 2.80 -2.79
N ARG A 146 -11.75 3.60 -2.38
CA ARG A 146 -12.92 3.97 -3.19
C ARG A 146 -12.63 4.33 -4.66
N PRO A 147 -11.58 5.09 -5.03
CA PRO A 147 -11.28 5.37 -6.44
C PRO A 147 -10.95 4.13 -7.27
N LEU A 148 -10.39 3.08 -6.65
CA LEU A 148 -10.04 1.81 -7.31
C LEU A 148 -11.27 0.94 -7.59
N LEU A 149 -12.39 1.18 -6.90
CA LEU A 149 -13.66 0.49 -7.13
C LEU A 149 -14.44 1.06 -8.32
N ALA A 150 -13.93 2.10 -8.98
CA ALA A 150 -14.58 2.69 -10.16
C ALA A 150 -14.64 1.73 -11.36
N ASN A 151 -13.76 0.71 -11.40
CA ASN A 151 -13.71 -0.30 -12.46
C ASN A 151 -14.60 -1.53 -12.17
N HIS A 152 -15.67 -1.33 -11.40
CA HIS A 152 -16.63 -2.37 -11.05
C HIS A 152 -17.10 -3.18 -12.28
N PRO A 153 -17.21 -4.52 -12.18
CA PRO A 153 -17.08 -5.33 -10.97
C PRO A 153 -15.64 -5.78 -10.66
N GLY A 154 -14.68 -5.45 -11.52
CA GLY A 154 -13.29 -5.87 -11.36
C GLY A 154 -12.57 -5.11 -10.25
N PHE A 155 -11.92 -5.86 -9.36
CA PHE A 155 -11.01 -5.32 -8.36
C PHE A 155 -9.62 -5.93 -8.52
N VAL A 156 -8.59 -5.08 -8.58
CA VAL A 156 -7.18 -5.51 -8.52
C VAL A 156 -6.57 -4.97 -7.25
N CYS A 157 -6.07 -5.87 -6.41
CA CYS A 157 -5.43 -5.50 -5.15
C CYS A 157 -4.18 -4.64 -5.41
N PRO A 158 -4.05 -3.44 -4.81
CA PRO A 158 -2.87 -2.59 -5.02
C PRO A 158 -1.59 -3.15 -4.37
N LEU A 159 -1.72 -4.10 -3.43
CA LEU A 159 -0.59 -4.77 -2.78
C LEU A 159 -0.11 -5.97 -3.61
N CYS A 160 -0.94 -7.00 -3.75
CA CYS A 160 -0.52 -8.27 -4.35
C CYS A 160 -0.96 -8.45 -5.81
N ARG A 161 -1.67 -7.48 -6.39
CA ARG A 161 -2.18 -7.51 -7.78
C ARG A 161 -3.17 -8.66 -8.08
N HIS A 162 -3.66 -9.34 -7.05
CA HIS A 162 -4.71 -10.33 -7.20
C HIS A 162 -5.97 -9.67 -7.76
N TYR A 163 -6.51 -10.24 -8.83
CA TYR A 163 -7.78 -9.85 -9.43
C TYR A 163 -8.92 -10.58 -8.76
N SER A 164 -10.03 -9.88 -8.49
CA SER A 164 -11.26 -10.46 -7.99
C SER A 164 -12.46 -9.82 -8.69
N ASP A 165 -13.45 -10.63 -9.00
CA ASP A 165 -14.76 -10.17 -9.45
C ASP A 165 -15.64 -9.93 -8.22
N LEU A 166 -16.06 -8.69 -8.01
CA LEU A 166 -16.87 -8.30 -6.86
C LEU A 166 -18.36 -8.66 -7.01
N ASP A 167 -18.81 -9.00 -8.22
CA ASP A 167 -20.17 -9.50 -8.49
C ASP A 167 -20.25 -11.04 -8.46
N ALA A 168 -19.15 -11.72 -8.16
CA ALA A 168 -19.12 -13.18 -8.06
C ALA A 168 -20.19 -13.69 -7.10
N ASN A 169 -20.81 -14.82 -7.46
CA ASN A 169 -21.90 -15.38 -6.67
C ASN A 169 -21.42 -15.74 -5.25
N VAL A 170 -22.10 -15.20 -4.24
CA VAL A 170 -21.81 -15.40 -2.81
C VAL A 170 -22.77 -16.39 -2.14
N SER A 171 -23.70 -17.00 -2.88
CA SER A 171 -24.62 -18.00 -2.34
C SER A 171 -23.86 -19.30 -2.02
N VAL A 172 -23.34 -19.41 -0.80
CA VAL A 172 -22.69 -20.61 -0.27
C VAL A 172 -23.51 -21.12 0.90
N GLU A 173 -23.87 -22.39 0.89
CA GLU A 173 -24.67 -23.00 1.95
C GLU A 173 -23.86 -23.14 3.24
N VAL A 174 -24.53 -23.01 4.40
CA VAL A 174 -23.87 -23.02 5.71
C VAL A 174 -23.13 -24.35 5.95
N GLU A 175 -23.70 -25.46 5.49
CA GLU A 175 -23.18 -26.81 5.60
C GLU A 175 -21.89 -27.00 4.79
N GLU A 176 -21.81 -26.36 3.62
CA GLU A 176 -20.59 -26.34 2.81
C GLU A 176 -19.48 -25.58 3.53
N VAL A 177 -19.78 -24.40 4.10
CA VAL A 177 -18.81 -23.62 4.88
C VAL A 177 -18.34 -24.41 6.10
N LYS A 178 -19.24 -25.05 6.85
CA LYS A 178 -18.88 -25.90 8.01
C LYS A 178 -17.93 -27.03 7.60
N THR A 179 -18.17 -27.66 6.45
CA THR A 179 -17.33 -28.74 5.94
C THR A 179 -15.94 -28.23 5.58
N MET A 180 -15.84 -27.10 4.88
CA MET A 180 -14.55 -26.45 4.54
C MET A 180 -13.75 -26.03 5.79
N LEU A 181 -14.41 -25.48 6.80
CA LEU A 181 -13.73 -25.07 8.03
C LEU A 181 -13.25 -26.26 8.87
N THR A 182 -13.97 -27.39 8.81
CA THR A 182 -13.60 -28.60 9.56
C THR A 182 -12.39 -29.27 8.92
N SER A 183 -12.35 -29.40 7.59
CA SER A 183 -11.20 -29.97 6.88
C SER A 183 -9.90 -29.15 7.07
N LEU A 184 -10.01 -27.82 7.18
CA LEU A 184 -8.85 -26.96 7.49
C LEU A 184 -8.31 -27.15 8.92
N LYS A 185 -9.13 -27.60 9.87
CA LYS A 185 -8.68 -27.90 11.24
C LYS A 185 -7.98 -29.25 11.34
N GLU A 186 -8.37 -30.21 10.50
CA GLU A 186 -7.80 -31.56 10.45
C GLU A 186 -6.49 -31.64 9.67
N ALA A 187 -6.22 -30.66 8.79
CA ALA A 187 -4.99 -30.55 8.02
C ALA A 187 -3.81 -29.86 8.77
N LYS A 188 -3.99 -29.54 10.07
CA LYS A 188 -2.96 -28.99 10.97
C LYS A 188 -2.50 -30.03 11.97
#